data_AF-U6RXG3-F1
#
_entry.id   AF-U6RXG3-F1
#
_cell.length_a   1.000
_cell.length_b   1.000
_cell.length_c   1.000
_cell.angle_alpha   90.00
_cell.angle_beta   90.00
_cell.angle_gamma   90.00
#
_symmetry.space_group_name_H-M   'P 1'
#
loop_
_entity.id
_entity.type
_entity.pdbx_description
1 polymer ?
#
loop_
_entity_poly.entity_id
_entity_poly.type
_entity_poly.pdbx_seq_one_letter_code
_entity_poly.pdbx_strand_id
1 'polypeptide(L)'
;MNDYSCPCLMKTDLEQSVDKISFLKEYYPGIESPGYIEALPKQELLCCLCLLDSILFSIEQEYYTCTVTELIRLYRCRERVVKRFL
;
A
#
# COMPACT_ATOMS: atom_id res chain seq x y z
N MET A 1 -14.01 -13.15 3.75
CA MET A 1 -13.01 -13.31 2.68
C MET A 1 -11.69 -12.77 3.22
N ASN A 2 -10.57 -13.41 2.87
CA ASN A 2 -9.18 -13.01 3.14
C ASN A 2 -8.44 -13.82 4.19
N ASP A 3 -7.94 -14.98 3.75
CA ASP A 3 -6.76 -15.63 4.31
C ASP A 3 -5.55 -15.31 3.42
N TYR A 4 -5.37 -14.03 3.07
CA TYR A 4 -4.13 -13.57 2.44
C TYR A 4 -3.16 -13.22 3.56
N SER A 5 -2.42 -14.21 4.06
CA SER A 5 -1.18 -13.94 4.77
C SER A 5 -0.37 -12.97 3.90
N CYS A 6 -0.16 -11.75 4.39
CA CYS A 6 0.60 -10.74 3.66
C CYS A 6 1.91 -11.34 3.12
N PRO A 7 2.12 -11.42 1.80
CA PRO A 7 3.35 -12.02 1.26
C PRO A 7 4.55 -11.06 1.36
N CYS A 8 4.32 -9.83 1.84
CA CYS A 8 5.31 -8.77 1.84
C CYS A 8 6.23 -8.88 3.05
N LEU A 9 7.50 -9.23 2.81
CA LEU A 9 8.52 -9.30 3.86
C LEU A 9 8.71 -7.96 4.58
N MET A 10 8.42 -6.85 3.88
CA MET A 10 8.58 -5.48 4.36
C MET A 10 7.45 -5.01 5.27
N LYS A 11 6.43 -5.84 5.53
CA LYS A 11 5.26 -5.44 6.32
C LYS A 11 5.67 -4.98 7.72
N THR A 12 6.52 -5.76 8.41
CA THR A 12 6.96 -5.42 9.77
C THR A 12 7.79 -4.14 9.79
N ASP A 13 8.66 -3.94 8.80
CA ASP A 13 9.46 -2.72 8.66
C ASP A 13 8.56 -1.50 8.43
N LEU A 14 7.54 -1.63 7.57
CA LEU A 14 6.52 -0.60 7.36
C LEU A 14 5.76 -0.29 8.65
N GLU A 15 5.29 -1.30 9.37
CA GLU A 15 4.53 -1.11 10.62
C GLU A 15 5.34 -0.34 11.66
N GLN A 16 6.64 -0.61 11.74
CA GLN A 16 7.59 0.05 12.63
C GLN A 16 8.07 1.41 12.11
N SER A 17 7.88 1.73 10.83
CA SER A 17 8.29 3.00 10.25
C SER A 17 7.51 4.18 10.83
N VAL A 18 8.23 5.28 11.07
CA VAL A 18 7.65 6.55 11.56
C VAL A 18 6.75 7.16 10.48
N ASP A 19 7.24 7.22 9.25
CA ASP A 19 6.49 7.71 8.10
C ASP A 19 6.19 6.57 7.11
N LYS A 20 4.99 6.01 7.26
CA LYS A 20 4.51 4.86 6.49
C LYS A 20 4.27 5.18 5.02
N ILE A 21 3.88 6.41 4.69
CA ILE A 21 3.65 6.83 3.31
C ILE A 21 4.98 7.05 2.60
N SER A 22 5.95 7.68 3.26
CA SER A 22 7.29 7.82 2.69
C SER A 22 7.96 6.46 2.49
N PHE A 23 7.82 5.54 3.45
CA PHE A 23 8.27 4.15 3.30
C PHE A 23 7.68 3.49 2.06
N LEU A 24 6.36 3.57 1.86
CA LEU A 24 5.70 3.02 0.67
C LEU A 24 6.27 3.60 -0.63
N LYS A 25 6.52 4.91 -0.66
CA LYS A 25 7.06 5.61 -1.84
C LYS A 25 8.52 5.29 -2.11
N GLU A 26 9.29 4.92 -1.10
CA GLU A 26 10.66 4.46 -1.28
C GLU A 26 10.70 3.14 -2.06
N TYR A 27 9.81 2.19 -1.72
CA TYR A 27 9.76 0.88 -2.39
C TYR A 27 8.89 0.86 -3.65
N TYR A 28 7.90 1.74 -3.74
CA TYR A 28 7.03 1.90 -4.90
C TYR A 28 6.99 3.36 -5.37
N PRO A 29 8.09 3.91 -5.89
CA PRO A 29 8.21 5.33 -6.24
C PRO A 29 7.19 5.80 -7.29
N GLY A 30 6.72 4.88 -8.13
CA GLY A 30 5.72 5.14 -9.16
C GLY A 30 4.28 4.84 -8.75
N ILE A 31 3.97 4.56 -7.47
CA ILE A 31 2.64 4.05 -7.05
C ILE A 31 1.46 4.97 -7.41
N GLU A 32 1.70 6.28 -7.54
CA GLU A 32 0.67 7.24 -7.97
C GLU A 32 0.44 7.23 -9.50
N SER A 33 1.30 6.56 -10.28
CA SER A 33 1.21 6.42 -11.75
C SER A 33 0.50 5.13 -12.17
N PRO A 34 -0.57 5.19 -12.99
CA PRO A 34 -1.25 4.00 -13.50
C PRO A 34 -0.32 3.04 -14.26
N GLY A 35 0.52 3.58 -15.16
CA GLY A 35 1.43 2.77 -15.98
C GLY A 35 2.50 2.03 -15.16
N TYR A 36 2.87 2.57 -13.99
CA TYR A 36 3.77 1.88 -13.07
C TYR A 36 3.09 0.66 -12.45
N ILE A 37 1.86 0.82 -11.93
CA ILE A 37 1.08 -0.30 -11.37
C ILE A 37 0.83 -1.38 -12.43
N GLU A 38 0.53 -0.99 -13.67
CA GLU A 38 0.30 -1.94 -14.77
C GLU A 38 1.52 -2.79 -15.13
N ALA A 39 2.73 -2.24 -14.93
CA ALA A 39 4.00 -2.90 -15.20
C ALA A 39 4.48 -3.81 -14.05
N LEU A 40 3.89 -3.72 -12.85
CA LEU A 40 4.31 -4.54 -11.72
C LEU A 40 3.93 -6.02 -11.93
N PRO A 41 4.84 -6.96 -11.61
CA PRO A 41 4.50 -8.38 -11.63
C PRO A 41 3.52 -8.72 -10.51
N LYS A 42 2.79 -9.84 -10.68
CA LYS A 42 1.71 -10.25 -9.76
C LYS A 42 2.15 -10.31 -8.28
N GLN A 43 3.37 -10.78 -8.00
CA GLN A 43 3.88 -10.87 -6.64
C GLN A 43 4.10 -9.49 -6.00
N GLU A 44 4.66 -8.54 -6.76
CA GLU A 44 4.83 -7.15 -6.33
C GLU A 44 3.48 -6.46 -6.13
N LEU A 45 2.48 -6.74 -6.99
CA LEU A 45 1.13 -6.23 -6.78
C LEU A 45 0.51 -6.73 -5.47
N LEU A 46 0.73 -7.99 -5.10
CA LEU A 46 0.22 -8.55 -3.84
C LEU A 46 0.96 -7.96 -2.63
N CYS A 47 2.27 -7.75 -2.73
CA CYS A 47 3.08 -7.08 -1.71
C CYS A 47 2.62 -5.63 -1.52
N CYS A 48 2.51 -4.87 -2.61
CA CYS A 48 2.00 -3.51 -2.66
C CYS A 48 0.61 -3.38 -2.05
N LEU A 49 -0.32 -4.28 -2.41
CA LEU A 49 -1.67 -4.31 -1.84
C LEU A 49 -1.62 -4.52 -0.32
N CYS A 50 -0.81 -5.48 0.15
CA CYS A 50 -0.64 -5.71 1.57
C CYS A 50 -0.11 -4.47 2.31
N LEU A 51 0.92 -3.80 1.76
CA LEU A 51 1.47 -2.59 2.37
C LEU A 51 0.41 -1.48 2.43
N LEU A 52 -0.32 -1.25 1.35
CA LEU A 52 -1.43 -0.29 1.31
C LEU A 52 -2.49 -0.59 2.38
N ASP A 53 -2.92 -1.86 2.49
CA ASP A 53 -3.87 -2.31 3.50
C ASP A 53 -3.33 -2.08 4.93
N SER A 54 -2.03 -2.33 5.16
CA SER A 54 -1.38 -2.14 6.46
C SER A 54 -1.32 -0.65 6.87
N ILE A 55 -1.11 0.26 5.91
CA ILE A 55 -1.15 1.70 6.16
C ILE A 55 -2.57 2.15 6.50
N LEU A 56 -3.56 1.73 5.70
CA LEU A 56 -4.96 2.09 5.92
C LEU A 56 -5.46 1.56 7.28
N PHE A 57 -5.08 0.33 7.63
CA PHE A 57 -5.36 -0.22 8.95
C PHE A 57 -4.69 0.61 10.07
N SER A 58 -3.44 1.01 9.92
CA SER A 58 -2.75 1.86 10.90
C SER A 58 -3.43 3.22 11.08
N ILE A 59 -4.00 3.80 10.01
CA ILE A 59 -4.78 5.04 10.07
C ILE A 59 -6.10 4.82 10.79
N GLU A 60 -6.82 3.73 10.47
CA GLU A 60 -8.08 3.37 11.10
C GLU A 60 -7.93 3.11 12.61
N GLN A 61 -6.80 2.54 13.04
CA GLN A 61 -6.47 2.32 14.45
C GLN A 61 -5.81 3.53 15.14
N GLU A 62 -5.70 4.68 14.45
CA GLU A 62 -5.06 5.90 14.97
C GLU A 62 -3.56 5.75 15.32
N TYR A 63 -2.90 4.68 14.87
CA TYR A 63 -1.45 4.46 15.03
C TYR A 63 -0.60 5.26 14.05
N TYR A 64 -1.22 5.84 13.04
CA TYR A 64 -0.58 6.71 12.06
C TYR A 64 -1.55 7.78 11.58
N THR A 65 -1.06 9.02 11.49
CA THR A 65 -1.86 10.15 11.01
C THR A 65 -1.31 10.64 9.67
N CYS A 66 -2.22 10.99 8.76
CA CYS A 66 -1.88 11.63 7.49
C CYS A 66 -2.90 12.71 7.15
N THR A 67 -2.60 13.52 6.15
CA THR A 67 -3.57 14.49 5.60
C THR A 67 -4.71 13.78 4.87
N VAL A 68 -5.86 14.45 4.73
CA VAL A 68 -6.98 13.95 3.91
C VAL A 68 -6.57 13.71 2.45
N THR A 69 -5.67 14.55 1.92
CA THR A 69 -5.16 14.41 0.54
C THR A 69 -4.37 13.11 0.38
N GLU A 70 -3.53 12.78 1.36
CA GLU A 70 -2.78 11.52 1.39
C GLU A 70 -3.70 10.31 1.52
N LEU A 71 -4.70 10.38 2.40
CA LEU A 71 -5.69 9.31 2.55
C LEU A 71 -6.42 9.03 1.23
N ILE A 72 -6.88 10.06 0.53
CA ILE A 72 -7.52 9.93 -0.78
C ILE A 72 -6.58 9.27 -1.80
N ARG A 73 -5.29 9.65 -1.80
CA ARG A 73 -4.29 9.04 -2.69
C ARG A 73 -4.06 7.56 -2.40
N LEU A 74 -3.98 7.17 -1.12
CA LEU A 74 -3.84 5.78 -0.71
C LEU A 74 -5.03 4.93 -1.20
N TYR A 75 -6.26 5.40 -1.00
CA TYR A 75 -7.45 4.72 -1.50
C TYR A 75 -7.45 4.56 -3.02
N ARG A 76 -7.04 5.60 -3.76
CA ARG A 76 -6.92 5.53 -5.23
C ARG A 76 -5.85 4.54 -5.67
N CYS A 77 -4.70 4.50 -5.01
CA CYS A 77 -3.64 3.53 -5.31
C CYS A 77 -4.13 2.11 -5.07
N ARG A 78 -4.77 1.87 -3.92
CA ARG A 78 -5.37 0.59 -3.58
C ARG A 78 -6.41 0.13 -4.58
N GLU A 79 -7.34 1.02 -4.96
CA GLU A 79 -8.38 0.71 -5.94
C GLU A 79 -7.77 0.26 -7.29
N ARG A 80 -6.71 0.94 -7.75
CA ARG A 80 -6.02 0.56 -8.99
C ARG A 80 -5.36 -0.81 -8.88
N VAL A 81 -4.68 -1.09 -7.77
CA VAL A 81 -4.06 -2.40 -7.52
C VAL A 81 -5.13 -3.49 -7.50
N VAL A 82 -6.24 -3.29 -6.79
CA VAL A 82 -7.37 -4.25 -6.74
C VAL A 82 -7.97 -4.49 -8.13
N LYS A 83 -8.19 -3.43 -8.93
CA LYS A 83 -8.70 -3.54 -10.30
C LYS A 83 -7.79 -4.36 -11.22
N ARG A 84 -6.50 -4.50 -10.90
CA ARG A 84 -5.58 -5.34 -11.69
C ARG A 84 -5.76 -6.83 -11.42
N PHE A 85 -6.39 -7.20 -10.30
CA PHE A 85 -6.66 -8.58 -9.90
C PHE A 85 -8.05 -9.10 -10.31
N LEU A 86 -8.98 -8.21 -10.61
CA LEU A 86 -10.32 -8.50 -11.14
C LEU A 86 -10.30 -8.58 -12.67
#